data_AF-A0A968FYJ9-F1
#
_entry.id   AF-A0A968FYJ9-F1
#
_cell.length_a   1.000
_cell.length_b   1.000
_cell.length_c   1.000
_cell.angle_alpha   90.00
_cell.angle_beta   90.00
_cell.angle_gamma   90.00
#
_symmetry.space_group_name_H-M   'P 1'
#
loop_
_entity.id
_entity.type
_entity.pdbx_description
1 polymer ?
#
loop_
_entity_poly.entity_id
_entity_poly.type
_entity_poly.pdbx_seq_one_letter_code
_entity_poly.pdbx_strand_id
1 'polypeptide(L)' 'DGPLKAELRERARELGVDGALDLPGFVDNPFAWMARADCFALSSRWEGFGNVLAEALALGVPVVSTDCPSGPAEI' A
#
# COMPACT_ATOMS: atom_id res chain seq x y z
N ASP A 1 1.33 -0.23 13.16
CA ASP A 1 2.60 0.51 13.33
C ASP A 1 3.73 -0.32 12.75
N GLY A 2 4.85 0.30 12.33
CA GLY A 2 5.99 -0.41 11.74
C GLY A 2 7.32 0.34 11.99
N PRO A 3 8.46 -0.38 11.99
CA PRO A 3 9.75 0.18 12.41
C PRO A 3 10.24 1.32 11.52
N LEU A 4 9.85 1.34 10.24
CA LEU A 4 10.28 2.34 9.26
C LEU A 4 9.46 3.63 9.28
N LYS A 5 8.45 3.77 10.16
CA LYS A 5 7.54 4.94 10.16
C LYS A 5 8.27 6.27 10.33
N ALA A 6 9.30 6.32 11.19
CA ALA A 6 10.07 7.54 11.42
C ALA A 6 10.87 7.95 10.17
N GLU A 7 11.57 6.98 9.56
CA GLU A 7 12.35 7.15 8.34
C GLU A 7 11.46 7.60 7.17
N LEU A 8 10.29 6.98 6.98
CA LEU A 8 9.35 7.36 5.92
C LEU A 8 8.83 8.79 6.08
N ARG A 9 8.59 9.25 7.31
CA ARG A 9 8.19 10.65 7.57
C ARG A 9 9.32 11.63 7.25
N GLU A 10 10.55 11.29 7.59
CA GLU A 10 11.70 12.12 7.24
C GLU A 10 11.90 12.19 5.73
N ARG A 11 11.82 11.04 5.06
CA ARG A 11 11.93 10.97 3.61
C ARG A 11 10.85 11.77 2.90
N ALA A 12 9.62 11.75 3.42
CA ALA A 12 8.53 12.56 2.87
C ALA A 12 8.78 14.07 2.97
N ARG A 13 9.38 14.53 4.09
CA ARG A 13 9.78 15.93 4.26
C ARG A 13 10.90 16.32 3.31
N GLU A 14 11.91 15.47 3.14
CA GLU A 14 12.99 15.70 2.17
C GLU A 14 12.48 15.83 0.73
N LEU A 15 11.43 15.07 0.39
CA LEU A 15 10.78 15.09 -0.91
C LEU A 15 9.72 16.21 -1.05
N GLY A 16 9.37 16.91 0.04
CA GLY A 16 8.35 17.96 0.05
C GLY A 16 6.92 17.45 -0.15
N VAL A 17 6.64 16.18 0.19
CA VAL A 17 5.32 15.53 0.02
C VAL A 17 4.63 15.18 1.34
N ASP A 18 5.20 15.59 2.48
CA ASP A 18 4.68 15.29 3.81
C ASP A 18 3.28 15.88 4.06
N GLY A 19 2.93 16.99 3.39
CA GLY A 19 1.57 17.55 3.41
C GLY A 19 0.51 16.69 2.71
N ALA A 20 0.92 15.67 1.97
CA ALA A 20 0.05 14.72 1.26
C ALA A 20 0.29 13.27 1.70
N LEU A 21 0.95 13.05 2.84
CA LEU A 21 1.26 11.71 3.37
C LEU A 21 0.57 11.48 4.71
N ASP A 22 -0.33 10.50 4.74
CA ASP A 22 -0.88 9.95 5.98
C ASP A 22 -0.24 8.60 6.34
N LEU A 23 0.14 8.44 7.62
CA LEU A 23 0.64 7.18 8.18
C LEU A 23 -0.16 6.82 9.45
N PRO A 24 -1.45 6.44 9.30
CA PRO A 24 -2.38 6.25 10.43
C PRO A 24 -1.98 5.09 11.36
N GLY A 25 -1.10 4.20 10.92
CA GLY A 25 -0.70 3.02 11.68
C GLY A 25 -1.66 1.86 11.47
N PHE A 26 -2.00 1.16 12.55
CA PHE A 26 -2.95 0.04 12.45
C PHE A 26 -4.39 0.58 12.41
N VAL A 27 -5.21 0.03 11.52
CA VAL A 27 -6.61 0.41 11.33
C VAL A 27 -7.42 -0.89 11.27
N ASP A 28 -8.45 -1.02 12.11
CA ASP A 28 -9.26 -2.25 12.20
C ASP A 28 -9.98 -2.58 10.89
N ASN A 29 -10.45 -1.55 10.18
CA ASN A 29 -11.12 -1.70 8.89
C ASN A 29 -10.39 -0.91 7.79
N PRO A 30 -9.34 -1.49 7.18
CA PRO A 30 -8.62 -0.84 6.09
C PRO A 30 -9.46 -0.77 4.80
N PHE A 31 -10.46 -1.63 4.62
CA PHE A 31 -11.29 -1.67 3.41
C PHE A 31 -12.10 -0.38 3.20
N ALA A 32 -12.52 0.28 4.29
CA ALA A 32 -13.22 1.57 4.20
C ALA A 32 -12.33 2.70 3.60
N TRP A 33 -11.02 2.58 3.74
CA TRP A 33 -10.04 3.50 3.15
C TRP A 33 -9.73 3.06 1.72
N MET A 34 -9.42 1.78 1.53
CA MET A 34 -9.07 1.21 0.24
C MET A 34 -10.16 1.42 -0.81
N ALA A 35 -11.44 1.21 -0.46
CA ALA A 35 -12.58 1.39 -1.37
C ALA A 35 -12.80 2.83 -1.86
N ARG A 36 -12.11 3.82 -1.27
CA ARG A 36 -12.15 5.23 -1.67
C ARG A 36 -10.90 5.67 -2.44
N ALA A 37 -9.92 4.79 -2.61
CA ALA A 37 -8.69 5.11 -3.28
C ALA A 37 -8.88 5.07 -4.81
N ASP A 38 -8.25 6.01 -5.51
CA ASP A 38 -8.19 5.98 -6.99
C ASP A 38 -7.30 4.85 -7.51
N CYS A 39 -6.30 4.42 -6.72
CA CYS A 39 -5.48 3.25 -6.97
C CYS A 39 -4.84 2.70 -5.68
N PHE A 40 -4.45 1.43 -5.71
CA PHE A 40 -3.66 0.77 -4.69
C PHE A 40 -2.26 0.44 -5.23
N ALA A 41 -1.22 0.89 -4.53
CA ALA A 41 0.16 0.66 -4.92
C ALA A 41 0.88 -0.28 -3.95
N LEU A 42 1.47 -1.37 -4.47
CA LEU A 42 2.27 -2.32 -3.69
C LEU A 42 3.70 -2.40 -4.21
N SER A 43 4.63 -1.79 -3.48
CA SER A 43 6.06 -1.78 -3.83
C SER A 43 6.85 -2.96 -3.23
N SER A 44 6.17 -4.04 -2.84
CA SER A 44 6.81 -5.22 -2.25
C SER A 44 7.82 -5.85 -3.20
N ARG A 45 8.91 -6.37 -2.63
CA ARG A 45 9.94 -7.13 -3.39
C ARG A 45 9.72 -8.64 -3.35
N TRP A 46 8.91 -9.10 -2.40
CA TRP A 46 8.59 -10.50 -2.15
C TRP A 46 7.19 -10.57 -1.58
N GLU A 47 6.39 -11.47 -2.10
CA GLU A 47 5.04 -11.73 -1.64
C GLU A 47 4.81 -13.23 -1.52
N GLY A 48 3.89 -13.61 -0.63
CA GLY A 48 3.44 -15.00 -0.53
C GLY A 48 2.41 -15.27 -1.63
N PHE A 49 1.18 -14.81 -1.38
CA PHE A 49 0.10 -14.80 -2.38
C PHE A 49 -0.28 -13.39 -2.82
N GLY A 50 0.04 -12.35 -2.03
CA GLY A 50 -0.42 -10.99 -2.31
C GLY A 50 -1.90 -10.76 -1.99
N ASN A 51 -2.42 -11.30 -0.87
CA ASN A 51 -3.83 -11.15 -0.45
C ASN A 51 -4.35 -9.71 -0.58
N VAL A 52 -3.53 -8.72 -0.23
CA VAL A 52 -3.92 -7.30 -0.28
C VAL A 52 -4.19 -6.80 -1.70
N LEU A 53 -3.59 -7.41 -2.73
CA LEU A 53 -3.89 -7.13 -4.13
C LEU A 53 -5.27 -7.66 -4.50
N ALA A 54 -5.58 -8.90 -4.12
CA ALA A 54 -6.90 -9.48 -4.33
C ALA A 54 -8.00 -8.71 -3.58
N GLU A 55 -7.71 -8.26 -2.36
CA GLU A 55 -8.60 -7.40 -1.57
C GLU A 55 -8.89 -6.06 -2.29
N ALA A 56 -7.85 -5.40 -2.83
CA ALA A 56 -8.02 -4.15 -3.59
C ALA A 56 -8.86 -4.34 -4.85
N LEU A 57 -8.58 -5.40 -5.62
CA LEU A 57 -9.34 -5.74 -6.81
C LEU A 57 -10.80 -6.10 -6.49
N ALA A 58 -11.05 -6.80 -5.38
CA ALA A 58 -12.41 -7.13 -4.93
C ALA A 58 -13.23 -5.87 -4.58
N LEU A 59 -12.58 -4.77 -4.20
CA LEU A 59 -13.20 -3.47 -3.97
C LEU A 59 -13.32 -2.61 -5.24
N GLY A 60 -12.89 -3.13 -6.40
CA GLY A 60 -12.90 -2.41 -7.67
C GLY A 60 -11.80 -1.35 -7.80
N VAL A 61 -10.76 -1.43 -6.96
CA VAL A 61 -9.65 -0.46 -6.93
C VAL A 61 -8.56 -0.89 -7.92
N PRO A 62 -8.15 -0.03 -8.87
CA PRO A 62 -7.03 -0.30 -9.75
C PRO A 62 -5.74 -0.54 -8.98
N VAL A 63 -4.95 -1.53 -9.40
CA VAL A 63 -3.70 -1.94 -8.72
C VAL A 63 -2.48 -1.60 -9.55
N VAL A 64 -1.44 -1.08 -8.88
CA VAL A 64 -0.07 -0.94 -9.40
C VAL A 64 0.86 -1.72 -8.48
N SER A 65 1.54 -2.74 -8.98
CA SER A 65 2.43 -3.57 -8.17
C SER A 65 3.81 -3.68 -8.82
N THR A 66 4.85 -3.86 -7.99
CA THR A 66 6.10 -4.44 -8.49
C THR A 66 5.81 -5.83 -9.05
N ASP A 67 6.41 -6.17 -10.19
CA ASP A 67 6.45 -7.54 -10.71
C ASP A 67 7.48 -8.35 -9.90
N CYS A 68 7.01 -9.00 -8.83
CA CYS A 68 7.86 -9.80 -7.95
C CYS A 68 7.30 -11.22 -7.76
N PRO A 69 8.16 -12.25 -7.68
CA PRO A 69 7.72 -13.61 -7.33
C PRO A 69 7.36 -13.72 -5.84
N SER A 70 6.28 -14.39 -5.41
CA SER A 70 5.05 -14.81 -6.10
C SER A 70 3.90 -13.82 -5.80
N GLY A 71 2.75 -13.88 -6.48
CA GLY A 71 1.57 -13.06 -6.15
C GLY A 71 1.08 -12.14 -7.28
N PRO A 72 1.73 -11.00 -7.57
CA PRO A 72 1.24 -10.01 -8.53
C PRO A 72 0.86 -10.54 -9.92
N ALA A 73 1.60 -11.54 -10.43
CA ALA A 73 1.33 -12.15 -11.74
C ALA A 73 0.25 -13.24 -11.71
N GLU A 74 -0.20 -13.65 -10.53
CA GLU A 74 -1.13 -14.76 -10.29
C GLU A 74 -2.55 -14.29 -9.93
N ILE A 75 -2.74 -12.96 -9.83
CA ILE A 75 -3.97 -12.26 -9.48
C ILE A 75 -4.48 -11.49 -10.70
#